data_AF-A0A0G1PNL9-F1
#
_entry.id   AF-A0A0G1PNL9-F1
#
_cell.length_a   1.000
_cell.length_b   1.000
_cell.length_c   1.000
_cell.angle_alpha   90.00
_cell.angle_beta   90.00
_cell.angle_gamma   90.00
#
_symmetry.space_group_name_H-M   'P 1'
#
loop_
_entity.id
_entity.type
_entity.pdbx_description
1 polymer ?
#
loop_
_entity_poly.entity_id
_entity_poly.type
_entity_poly.pdbx_seq_one_letter_code
_entity_poly.pdbx_strand_id
1 'polypeptide(L)'
;MIKKPDIKQDQMELMWRREYSLCYGWVTVESFKNFIGEELNRSGISVRIDGGEGWLSFFASRNDVEQMKKHLSLEVADPSKHLERRMNALQKNGKETVCFSRSLHPTPRTSDADLFKMVAGFFDIFTAYCVHLFRSFYWNEMSVLLFEKLIAKKVPQDQLVEVLQQFSKPSKLTSVPKISYYFARVKQFKKRLAYLEHNFPWLGSGDSFFPPMTRVQMGAYIRSFILPARNASAPVRLVLNAKEKRFLKRYQEILYIKDLRDDYRREAFYYFYPVAQELGRRFKLKPQDIGYLEPSEIPLLAHDRKKVLDLIRERSQGYVIEYTEDKETLWAGQGVKKYFFKNESKKNETQLQGTVGCVGAARGRVQIVRTSADRKNFKKGNVLVAVTTNPEYVTAMQKACALVTDEGGLTCHAAIVAREMKMPCVVGTKNATTVFKNGDYVEVDGSAGIVRKLKKGSR
;
A
#
# COMPACT_ATOMS: atom_id res chain seq x y z
N MET A 1 35.82 -15.72 5.07
CA MET A 1 35.11 -15.77 3.77
C MET A 1 33.93 -16.72 3.90
N ILE A 2 32.77 -16.23 4.33
CA ILE A 2 31.54 -17.02 4.29
C ILE A 2 30.96 -16.80 2.89
N LYS A 3 30.81 -17.89 2.11
CA LYS A 3 30.20 -17.82 0.78
C LYS A 3 28.73 -17.43 0.96
N LYS A 4 28.35 -16.27 0.42
CA LYS A 4 26.97 -15.83 0.33
C LYS A 4 26.13 -16.90 -0.38
N PRO A 5 24.91 -17.20 0.08
CA PRO A 5 24.02 -18.11 -0.64
C PRO A 5 23.66 -17.48 -1.99
N ASP A 6 24.03 -18.17 -3.07
CA ASP A 6 23.72 -17.81 -4.45
C ASP A 6 22.25 -18.20 -4.73
N ILE A 7 21.31 -17.41 -4.21
CA ILE A 7 19.87 -17.69 -4.36
C ILE A 7 19.50 -17.47 -5.82
N LYS A 8 19.22 -18.56 -6.53
CA LYS A 8 18.73 -18.51 -7.90
C LYS A 8 17.37 -17.80 -7.95
N GLN A 9 17.12 -17.08 -9.05
CA GLN A 9 15.91 -16.25 -9.23
C GLN A 9 14.59 -17.03 -9.10
N ASP A 10 14.57 -18.32 -9.43
CA ASP A 10 13.42 -19.23 -9.30
C ASP A 10 13.11 -19.61 -7.84
N GLN A 11 14.04 -19.39 -6.91
CA GLN A 11 13.87 -19.62 -5.47
C GLN A 11 13.51 -18.35 -4.69
N MET A 12 13.47 -17.19 -5.35
CA MET A 12 13.07 -15.93 -4.73
C MET A 12 11.55 -15.77 -4.70
N GLU A 13 11.04 -15.22 -3.60
CA GLU A 13 9.64 -14.84 -3.44
C GLU A 13 9.54 -13.36 -3.06
N LEU A 14 8.56 -12.69 -3.65
CA LEU A 14 8.24 -11.31 -3.34
C LEU A 14 7.64 -11.26 -1.93
N MET A 15 8.37 -10.68 -0.99
CA MET A 15 7.91 -10.46 0.38
C MET A 15 6.87 -9.36 0.45
N TRP A 16 7.10 -8.29 -0.32
CA TRP A 16 6.29 -7.08 -0.25
C TRP A 16 6.51 -6.22 -1.47
N ARG A 17 5.44 -5.59 -1.95
CA ARG A 17 5.49 -4.59 -3.02
C ARG A 17 4.34 -3.64 -2.79
N ARG A 18 4.59 -2.33 -2.93
CA ARG A 18 3.53 -1.32 -2.82
C ARG A 18 3.98 0.03 -3.35
N GLU A 19 3.00 0.90 -3.61
CA GLU A 19 3.20 2.33 -3.88
C GLU A 19 3.76 2.97 -2.61
N TYR A 20 5.08 2.97 -2.47
CA TYR A 20 5.75 3.87 -1.54
C TYR A 20 6.73 4.69 -2.35
N SER A 21 6.73 6.00 -2.09
CA SER A 21 7.71 6.87 -2.72
C SER A 21 9.11 6.40 -2.37
N LEU A 22 10.04 6.71 -3.26
CA LEU A 22 11.45 6.38 -3.10
C LEU A 22 12.07 7.07 -1.88
N CYS A 23 11.37 8.09 -1.33
CA CYS A 23 11.80 8.80 -0.13
C CYS A 23 11.70 7.94 1.12
N TYR A 24 10.59 7.20 1.19
CA TYR A 24 10.46 6.13 2.15
C TYR A 24 11.46 5.05 1.87
N GLY A 25 11.80 4.81 0.59
CA GLY A 25 12.78 3.83 0.12
C GLY A 25 13.77 3.46 1.20
N TRP A 26 14.72 4.35 1.48
CA TRP A 26 15.78 4.12 2.46
C TRP A 26 15.29 3.89 3.89
N VAL A 27 14.45 4.76 4.43
CA VAL A 27 13.91 4.62 5.80
C VAL A 27 13.10 3.34 5.99
N THR A 28 12.36 2.96 4.95
CA THR A 28 11.50 1.77 4.85
C THR A 28 12.36 0.54 4.64
N VAL A 29 13.45 0.67 3.90
CA VAL A 29 14.45 -0.38 3.78
C VAL A 29 15.11 -0.68 5.13
N GLU A 30 15.62 0.34 5.82
CA GLU A 30 16.22 0.21 7.15
C GLU A 30 15.22 -0.38 8.14
N SER A 31 14.00 0.16 8.13
CA SER A 31 12.92 -0.33 8.98
C SER A 31 12.50 -1.76 8.65
N PHE A 32 12.51 -2.14 7.37
CA PHE A 32 12.20 -3.50 6.94
C PHE A 32 13.29 -4.44 7.40
N LYS A 33 14.56 -4.07 7.23
CA LYS A 33 15.70 -4.82 7.75
C LYS A 33 15.58 -5.01 9.26
N ASN A 34 15.21 -3.97 10.01
CA ASN A 34 14.98 -4.07 11.44
C ASN A 34 13.78 -4.96 11.78
N PHE A 35 12.69 -4.88 11.01
CA PHE A 35 11.53 -5.76 11.17
C PHE A 35 11.89 -7.24 10.91
N ILE A 36 12.51 -7.56 9.78
CA ILE A 36 12.99 -8.90 9.43
C ILE A 36 14.00 -9.37 10.47
N GLY A 37 14.93 -8.48 10.85
CA GLY A 37 15.86 -8.66 11.95
C GLY A 37 15.11 -9.06 13.21
N GLU A 38 14.12 -8.34 13.70
CA GLU A 38 13.42 -8.69 14.94
C GLU A 38 12.53 -9.94 14.84
N GLU A 39 11.89 -10.20 13.70
CA GLU A 39 11.00 -11.37 13.53
C GLU A 39 11.76 -12.66 13.23
N LEU A 40 12.99 -12.58 12.71
CA LEU A 40 13.80 -13.72 12.26
C LEU A 40 15.18 -13.76 12.95
N ASN A 41 15.48 -12.75 13.77
CA ASN A 41 16.55 -12.51 14.75
C ASN A 41 18.01 -12.87 14.48
N ARG A 42 18.41 -13.63 13.45
CA ARG A 42 19.83 -13.83 13.07
C ARG A 42 20.07 -14.69 11.81
N SER A 43 19.09 -14.86 10.93
CA SER A 43 19.09 -16.00 9.98
C SER A 43 19.75 -15.80 8.61
N GLY A 44 20.55 -14.76 8.36
CA GLY A 44 21.27 -14.64 7.08
C GLY A 44 20.37 -14.47 5.83
N ILE A 45 19.20 -13.84 5.99
CA ILE A 45 18.22 -13.65 4.90
C ILE A 45 18.75 -12.58 3.93
N SER A 46 19.02 -12.99 2.70
CA SER A 46 19.35 -12.08 1.61
C SER A 46 18.07 -11.40 1.11
N VAL A 47 17.98 -10.09 1.28
CA VAL A 47 16.84 -9.29 0.81
C VAL A 47 17.28 -8.45 -0.37
N ARG A 48 16.60 -8.64 -1.51
CA ARG A 48 16.79 -7.79 -2.68
C ARG A 48 15.61 -6.83 -2.82
N ILE A 49 15.90 -5.57 -3.08
CA ILE A 49 14.90 -4.51 -3.17
C ILE A 49 14.86 -3.96 -4.57
N ASP A 50 13.68 -3.74 -5.14
CA ASP A 50 13.47 -3.40 -6.55
C ASP A 50 12.58 -2.15 -6.66
N GLY A 51 13.14 -1.06 -7.18
CA GLY A 51 12.62 0.31 -7.21
C GLY A 51 12.02 0.78 -8.55
N GLY A 52 11.45 -0.11 -9.36
CA GLY A 52 11.07 0.19 -10.75
C GLY A 52 9.67 0.77 -10.88
N GLU A 53 9.46 1.67 -11.85
CA GLU A 53 8.17 2.35 -12.11
C GLU A 53 7.57 3.10 -10.90
N GLY A 54 8.41 3.47 -9.90
CA GLY A 54 7.98 4.19 -8.69
C GLY A 54 7.50 3.32 -7.53
N TRP A 55 7.89 2.04 -7.50
CA TRP A 55 7.46 1.06 -6.49
C TRP A 55 8.66 0.52 -5.73
N LEU A 56 8.52 0.32 -4.41
CA LEU A 56 9.50 -0.39 -3.60
C LEU A 56 9.04 -1.84 -3.43
N SER A 57 9.83 -2.79 -3.92
CA SER A 57 9.57 -4.23 -3.80
C SER A 57 10.67 -4.90 -3.00
N PHE A 58 10.36 -5.85 -2.13
CA PHE A 58 11.31 -6.62 -1.33
C PHE A 58 11.19 -8.10 -1.68
N PHE A 59 12.31 -8.77 -1.91
CA PHE A 59 12.41 -10.17 -2.27
C PHE A 59 13.33 -10.90 -1.30
N ALA A 60 12.97 -12.12 -0.92
CA ALA A 60 13.83 -13.02 -0.15
C ALA A 60 13.68 -14.46 -0.65
N SER A 61 14.41 -15.42 -0.06
CA SER A 61 14.19 -16.83 -0.38
C SER A 61 12.76 -17.25 0.01
N ARG A 62 12.13 -18.09 -0.80
CA ARG A 62 10.77 -18.60 -0.52
C ARG A 62 10.66 -19.19 0.90
N ASN A 63 11.67 -19.93 1.34
CA ASN A 63 11.68 -20.53 2.67
C ASN A 63 11.62 -19.48 3.78
N ASP A 64 12.38 -18.40 3.67
CA ASP A 64 12.43 -17.35 4.70
C ASP A 64 11.10 -16.58 4.77
N VAL A 65 10.49 -16.32 3.62
CA VAL A 65 9.16 -15.70 3.53
C VAL A 65 8.12 -16.55 4.26
N GLU A 66 8.11 -17.86 4.04
CA GLU A 66 7.17 -18.77 4.68
C GLU A 66 7.40 -18.90 6.20
N GLN A 67 8.64 -18.91 6.65
CA GLN A 67 8.97 -18.90 8.08
C GLN A 67 8.45 -17.63 8.77
N MET A 68 8.66 -16.47 8.15
CA MET A 68 8.16 -15.19 8.65
C MET A 68 6.62 -15.17 8.73
N LYS A 69 5.93 -15.56 7.64
CA LYS A 69 4.46 -15.63 7.61
C LYS A 69 3.92 -16.56 8.71
N LYS A 70 4.59 -17.70 8.95
CA LYS A 70 4.22 -18.64 10.01
C LYS A 70 4.38 -18.01 11.40
N HIS A 71 5.50 -17.34 11.68
CA HIS A 71 5.72 -16.66 12.96
C HIS A 71 4.64 -15.60 13.23
N LEU A 72 4.38 -14.73 12.26
CA LEU A 72 3.39 -13.67 12.36
C LEU A 72 1.95 -14.21 12.49
N SER A 73 1.66 -15.34 11.83
CA SER A 73 0.38 -16.05 12.01
C SER A 73 0.18 -16.53 13.44
N LEU A 74 1.24 -17.08 14.06
CA LEU A 74 1.18 -17.53 15.45
C LEU A 74 0.99 -16.36 16.41
N GLU A 75 1.68 -15.24 16.18
CA GLU A 75 1.50 -14.01 16.97
C GLU A 75 0.07 -13.49 16.90
N VAL A 76 -0.54 -13.47 15.71
CA VAL A 76 -1.94 -13.03 15.53
C VAL A 76 -2.94 -13.97 16.20
N ALA A 77 -2.65 -15.27 16.24
CA ALA A 77 -3.49 -16.28 16.88
C ALA A 77 -3.32 -16.36 18.41
N ASP A 78 -2.20 -15.85 18.94
CA ASP A 78 -1.83 -15.93 20.34
C ASP A 78 -2.67 -14.97 21.22
N PRO A 79 -3.28 -15.45 22.32
CA PRO A 79 -3.94 -14.59 23.31
C PRO A 79 -2.99 -13.72 24.15
N SER A 80 -1.67 -13.74 23.92
CA SER A 80 -0.70 -12.98 24.72
C SER A 80 -0.77 -11.45 24.54
N LYS A 81 -0.23 -10.72 25.52
CA LYS A 81 -0.15 -9.24 25.52
C LYS A 81 0.86 -8.68 24.50
N HIS A 82 1.62 -9.50 23.78
CA HIS A 82 2.69 -9.05 22.88
C HIS A 82 2.16 -8.24 21.70
N LEU A 83 1.20 -8.80 20.97
CA LEU A 83 0.55 -8.13 19.83
C LEU A 83 -0.07 -6.79 20.26
N GLU A 84 -0.70 -6.75 21.43
CA GLU A 84 -1.30 -5.52 21.96
C GLU A 84 -0.26 -4.45 22.26
N ARG A 85 0.85 -4.81 22.91
CA ARG A 85 1.98 -3.90 23.15
C ARG A 85 2.52 -3.33 21.84
N ARG A 86 2.72 -4.18 20.82
CA ARG A 86 3.24 -3.74 19.52
C ARG A 86 2.22 -2.87 18.75
N MET A 87 0.92 -3.16 18.82
CA MET A 87 -0.14 -2.30 18.27
C MET A 87 -0.20 -0.94 18.97
N ASN A 88 0.05 -0.90 20.28
CA ASN A 88 0.13 0.36 21.04
C ASN A 88 1.39 1.15 20.66
N ALA A 89 2.54 0.48 20.46
CA ALA A 89 3.76 1.10 19.97
C ALA A 89 3.57 1.74 18.58
N LEU A 90 2.91 1.04 17.65
CA LEU A 90 2.56 1.59 16.33
C LEU A 90 1.77 2.90 16.45
N GLN A 91 0.74 2.92 17.30
CA GLN A 91 -0.08 4.10 17.51
C GLN A 91 0.69 5.24 18.17
N LYS A 92 1.55 4.92 19.14
CA LYS A 92 2.42 5.89 19.81
C LYS A 92 3.38 6.54 18.81
N ASN A 93 4.16 5.74 18.10
CA ASN A 93 5.16 6.23 17.15
C ASN A 93 4.50 6.99 15.98
N GLY A 94 3.33 6.55 15.51
CA GLY A 94 2.56 7.28 14.49
C GLY A 94 2.11 8.66 14.96
N LYS A 95 1.64 8.78 16.22
CA LYS A 95 1.30 10.08 16.81
C LYS A 95 2.53 10.97 17.00
N GLU A 96 3.62 10.41 17.52
CA GLU A 96 4.88 11.14 17.72
C GLU A 96 5.40 11.69 16.40
N THR A 97 5.38 10.88 15.34
CA THR A 97 5.72 11.28 13.98
C THR A 97 4.87 12.46 13.50
N VAL A 98 3.54 12.38 13.64
CA VAL A 98 2.64 13.47 13.23
C VAL A 98 2.87 14.72 14.08
N CYS A 99 3.02 14.59 15.40
CA CYS A 99 3.28 15.71 16.30
C CYS A 99 4.60 16.42 15.97
N PHE A 100 5.67 15.66 15.71
CA PHE A 100 6.95 16.22 15.26
C PHE A 100 6.80 16.91 13.91
N SER A 101 6.12 16.28 12.95
CA SER A 101 5.91 16.89 11.63
C SER A 101 5.15 18.22 11.73
N ARG A 102 4.15 18.30 12.62
CA ARG A 102 3.37 19.52 12.85
C ARG A 102 4.17 20.66 13.44
N SER A 103 5.25 20.39 14.19
CA SER A 103 6.11 21.44 14.75
C SER A 103 7.11 22.00 13.73
N LEU A 104 7.21 21.41 12.54
CA LEU A 104 8.09 21.88 11.47
C LEU A 104 7.49 23.11 10.79
N HIS A 105 8.10 24.27 11.03
CA HIS A 105 7.71 25.54 10.44
C HIS A 105 8.91 26.25 9.80
N PRO A 106 9.40 25.74 8.65
CA PRO A 106 10.48 26.39 7.93
C PRO A 106 10.01 27.76 7.43
N THR A 107 10.88 28.75 7.53
CA THR A 107 10.68 30.09 6.98
C THR A 107 11.84 30.44 6.05
N PRO A 108 11.71 31.48 5.21
CA PRO A 108 12.85 31.98 4.42
C PRO A 108 14.07 32.37 5.26
N ARG A 109 13.91 32.59 6.58
CA ARG A 109 15.00 32.91 7.51
C ARG A 109 15.61 31.69 8.20
N THR A 110 14.97 30.51 8.13
CA THR A 110 15.53 29.27 8.68
C THR A 110 16.88 28.99 8.02
N SER A 111 17.93 28.65 8.77
CA SER A 111 19.24 28.36 8.16
C SER A 111 19.21 27.03 7.39
N ASP A 112 20.15 26.82 6.45
CA ASP A 112 20.28 25.53 5.77
C ASP A 112 20.57 24.40 6.77
N ALA A 113 21.41 24.67 7.77
CA ALA A 113 21.73 23.72 8.84
C ALA A 113 20.47 23.31 9.63
N ASP A 114 19.58 24.26 9.94
CA ASP A 114 18.34 23.95 10.64
C ASP A 114 17.35 23.19 9.76
N LEU A 115 17.27 23.51 8.46
CA LEU A 115 16.49 22.71 7.51
C LEU A 115 16.99 21.26 7.46
N PHE A 116 18.30 21.05 7.39
CA PHE A 116 18.88 19.70 7.37
C PHE A 116 18.60 18.94 8.67
N LYS A 117 18.64 19.62 9.83
CA LYS A 117 18.23 19.04 11.12
C LYS A 117 16.76 18.66 11.15
N MET A 118 15.86 19.49 10.60
CA MET A 118 14.43 19.16 10.50
C MET A 118 14.20 17.89 9.69
N VAL A 119 14.93 17.75 8.58
CA VAL A 119 14.86 16.54 7.73
C VAL A 119 15.36 15.32 8.49
N ALA A 120 16.56 15.39 9.08
CA ALA A 120 17.14 14.28 9.83
C ALA A 120 16.21 13.85 10.98
N GLY A 121 15.77 14.79 11.82
CA GLY A 121 14.88 14.49 12.95
C GLY A 121 13.52 13.91 12.53
N PHE A 122 12.98 14.33 11.38
CA PHE A 122 11.77 13.72 10.84
C PHE A 122 12.01 12.25 10.51
N PHE A 123 13.07 11.96 9.74
CA PHE A 123 13.34 10.60 9.30
C PHE A 123 13.77 9.68 10.45
N ASP A 124 14.49 10.17 11.46
CA ASP A 124 14.85 9.40 12.65
C ASP A 124 13.61 8.85 13.37
N ILE A 125 12.61 9.71 13.60
CA ILE A 125 11.35 9.31 14.24
C ILE A 125 10.50 8.47 13.27
N PHE A 126 10.52 8.81 11.99
CA PHE A 126 9.77 8.10 10.95
C PHE A 126 10.25 6.66 10.77
N THR A 127 11.55 6.38 10.91
CA THR A 127 12.11 5.02 10.90
C THR A 127 11.45 4.14 11.96
N ALA A 128 11.39 4.59 13.21
CA ALA A 128 10.74 3.82 14.28
C ALA A 128 9.26 3.53 13.98
N TYR A 129 8.57 4.44 13.29
CA TYR A 129 7.21 4.22 12.85
C TYR A 129 7.10 3.21 11.69
N CYS A 130 8.01 3.28 10.70
CA CYS A 130 8.07 2.36 9.57
C CYS A 130 8.27 0.90 9.99
N VAL A 131 9.06 0.64 11.02
CA VAL A 131 9.26 -0.74 11.52
C VAL A 131 7.90 -1.36 11.91
N HIS A 132 7.05 -0.60 12.62
CA HIS A 132 5.72 -1.06 13.01
C HIS A 132 4.74 -1.08 11.83
N LEU A 133 4.92 -0.21 10.82
CA LEU A 133 4.12 -0.25 9.60
C LEU A 133 4.19 -1.63 8.95
N PHE A 134 5.38 -2.18 8.73
CA PHE A 134 5.55 -3.50 8.12
C PHE A 134 4.83 -4.61 8.87
N ARG A 135 5.03 -4.68 10.20
CA ARG A 135 4.32 -5.63 11.06
C ARG A 135 2.82 -5.62 10.83
N SER A 136 2.24 -4.42 10.87
CA SER A 136 0.80 -4.28 10.72
C SER A 136 0.28 -4.72 9.35
N PHE A 137 1.10 -4.72 8.29
CA PHE A 137 0.68 -5.22 6.97
C PHE A 137 0.47 -6.71 7.03
N TYR A 138 1.48 -7.43 7.52
CA TYR A 138 1.42 -8.87 7.65
C TYR A 138 0.40 -9.31 8.69
N TRP A 139 0.26 -8.61 9.82
CA TRP A 139 -0.81 -8.91 10.77
C TRP A 139 -2.18 -8.82 10.12
N ASN A 140 -2.42 -7.79 9.31
CA ASN A 140 -3.68 -7.68 8.60
C ASN A 140 -3.90 -8.87 7.67
N GLU A 141 -2.93 -9.20 6.83
CA GLU A 141 -3.02 -10.35 5.91
C GLU A 141 -3.28 -11.67 6.66
N MET A 142 -2.46 -11.97 7.68
CA MET A 142 -2.57 -13.20 8.46
C MET A 142 -3.89 -13.25 9.24
N SER A 143 -4.34 -12.12 9.80
CA SER A 143 -5.61 -12.06 10.55
C SER A 143 -6.81 -12.31 9.66
N VAL A 144 -6.81 -11.82 8.41
CA VAL A 144 -7.86 -12.09 7.42
C VAL A 144 -7.89 -13.58 7.07
N LEU A 145 -6.73 -14.17 6.76
CA LEU A 145 -6.63 -15.60 6.43
C LEU A 145 -7.10 -16.50 7.58
N LEU A 146 -6.68 -16.18 8.82
CA LEU A 146 -7.09 -16.92 10.01
C LEU A 146 -8.59 -16.77 10.27
N PHE A 147 -9.15 -15.56 10.08
CA PHE A 147 -10.57 -15.32 10.24
C PHE A 147 -11.39 -16.06 9.18
N GLU A 148 -10.98 -16.01 7.91
CA GLU A 148 -11.61 -16.77 6.83
C GLU A 148 -11.64 -18.27 7.11
N LYS A 149 -10.51 -18.86 7.52
CA LYS A 149 -10.42 -20.27 7.91
C LYS A 149 -11.32 -20.62 9.11
N LEU A 150 -11.47 -19.71 10.05
CA LEU A 150 -12.36 -19.90 11.21
C LEU A 150 -13.82 -19.91 10.77
N ILE A 151 -14.23 -18.96 9.92
CA ILE A 151 -15.61 -18.83 9.46
C ILE A 151 -16.00 -19.96 8.50
N ALA A 152 -15.13 -20.35 7.58
CA ALA A 152 -15.39 -21.44 6.63
C ALA A 152 -15.71 -22.79 7.31
N LYS A 153 -15.31 -22.98 8.57
CA LYS A 153 -15.64 -24.18 9.38
C LYS A 153 -17.00 -24.08 10.09
N LYS A 154 -17.62 -22.90 10.10
CA LYS A 154 -18.79 -22.57 10.91
C LYS A 154 -20.03 -22.28 10.09
N VAL A 155 -19.86 -21.89 8.83
CA VAL A 155 -20.96 -21.48 7.96
C VAL A 155 -20.85 -22.16 6.59
N PRO A 156 -21.99 -22.41 5.91
CA PRO A 156 -22.01 -22.86 4.52
C PRO A 156 -21.22 -21.92 3.57
N GLN A 157 -20.66 -22.49 2.50
CA GLN A 157 -19.77 -21.76 1.58
C GLN A 157 -20.45 -20.59 0.86
N ASP A 158 -21.75 -20.71 0.59
CA ASP A 158 -22.61 -19.67 0.01
C ASP A 158 -22.86 -18.49 0.96
N GLN A 159 -22.76 -18.70 2.28
CA GLN A 159 -22.88 -17.65 3.30
C GLN A 159 -21.54 -17.04 3.74
N LEU A 160 -20.41 -17.69 3.40
CA LEU A 160 -19.07 -17.28 3.84
C LEU A 160 -18.78 -15.80 3.53
N VAL A 161 -19.05 -15.37 2.30
CA VAL A 161 -18.77 -14.00 1.85
C VAL A 161 -19.59 -12.97 2.64
N GLU A 162 -20.86 -13.26 2.90
CA GLU A 162 -21.74 -12.36 3.65
C GLU A 162 -21.30 -12.23 5.11
N VAL A 163 -20.96 -13.35 5.76
CA VAL A 163 -20.46 -13.35 7.14
C VAL A 163 -19.16 -12.58 7.24
N LEU A 164 -18.21 -12.82 6.33
CA LEU A 164 -16.96 -12.07 6.31
C LEU A 164 -17.24 -10.56 6.16
N GLN A 165 -18.16 -10.14 5.31
CA GLN A 165 -18.51 -8.72 5.18
C GLN A 165 -19.13 -8.13 6.44
N GLN A 166 -20.06 -8.84 7.08
CA GLN A 166 -20.76 -8.30 8.25
C GLN A 166 -19.85 -8.18 9.48
N PHE A 167 -18.89 -9.11 9.63
CA PHE A 167 -18.01 -9.19 10.80
C PHE A 167 -16.63 -8.55 10.60
N SER A 168 -16.21 -8.26 9.37
CA SER A 168 -14.97 -7.50 9.06
C SER A 168 -15.12 -5.98 9.18
N LYS A 169 -15.86 -5.52 10.18
CA LYS A 169 -15.98 -4.09 10.49
C LYS A 169 -14.86 -3.70 11.46
N PRO A 170 -14.08 -2.65 11.16
CA PRO A 170 -13.04 -2.22 12.07
C PRO A 170 -13.64 -1.76 13.40
N SER A 171 -12.89 -1.97 14.49
CA SER A 171 -13.33 -1.62 15.86
C SER A 171 -13.59 -0.12 16.06
N LYS A 172 -12.96 0.73 15.25
CA LYS A 172 -13.10 2.20 15.23
C LYS A 172 -13.07 2.71 13.79
N LEU A 173 -13.54 3.93 13.59
CA LEU A 173 -13.50 4.59 12.28
C LEU A 173 -12.22 5.40 12.10
N THR A 174 -11.58 5.23 10.96
CA THR A 174 -10.49 6.07 10.43
C THR A 174 -11.05 7.18 9.56
N SER A 175 -10.19 7.94 8.89
CA SER A 175 -10.56 9.19 8.22
C SER A 175 -11.56 9.01 7.09
N VAL A 176 -11.33 8.07 6.16
CA VAL A 176 -12.25 7.83 5.04
C VAL A 176 -13.65 7.41 5.52
N PRO A 177 -13.81 6.41 6.42
CA PRO A 177 -15.13 6.09 6.98
C PRO A 177 -15.80 7.24 7.75
N LYS A 178 -15.03 8.07 8.48
CA LYS A 178 -15.56 9.27 9.16
C LYS A 178 -16.12 10.28 8.16
N ILE A 179 -15.37 10.55 7.08
CA ILE A 179 -15.82 11.41 5.98
C ILE A 179 -17.09 10.85 5.36
N SER A 180 -17.12 9.53 5.09
CA SER A 180 -18.28 8.86 4.53
C SER A 180 -19.54 9.05 5.36
N TYR A 181 -19.41 8.86 6.67
CA TYR A 181 -20.51 9.03 7.61
C TYR A 181 -20.97 10.49 7.71
N TYR A 182 -20.03 11.44 7.74
CA TYR A 182 -20.34 12.86 7.74
C TYR A 182 -21.08 13.28 6.46
N PHE A 183 -20.60 12.85 5.29
CA PHE A 183 -21.23 13.14 4.00
C PHE A 183 -22.61 12.47 3.83
N ALA A 184 -22.84 11.35 4.51
CA ALA A 184 -24.17 10.74 4.55
C ALA A 184 -25.23 11.68 5.14
N ARG A 185 -24.90 12.37 6.24
CA ARG A 185 -25.81 13.29 6.94
C ARG A 185 -25.79 14.71 6.40
N VAL A 186 -24.63 15.23 6.04
CA VAL A 186 -24.47 16.61 5.59
C VAL A 186 -24.40 16.63 4.07
N LYS A 187 -25.42 17.17 3.40
CA LYS A 187 -25.48 17.25 1.92
C LYS A 187 -24.87 18.53 1.35
N GLN A 188 -24.85 19.61 2.12
CA GLN A 188 -24.39 20.92 1.64
C GLN A 188 -22.90 20.90 1.30
N PHE A 189 -22.57 21.19 0.03
CA PHE A 189 -21.19 21.16 -0.48
C PHE A 189 -20.23 22.03 0.34
N LYS A 190 -20.61 23.27 0.67
CA LYS A 190 -19.78 24.18 1.47
C LYS A 190 -19.40 23.60 2.83
N LYS A 191 -20.34 22.96 3.53
CA LYS A 191 -20.09 22.31 4.83
C LYS A 191 -19.18 21.08 4.69
N ARG A 192 -19.39 20.27 3.65
CA ARG A 192 -18.50 19.13 3.33
C ARG A 192 -17.07 19.58 3.05
N LEU A 193 -16.92 20.66 2.30
CA LEU A 193 -15.61 21.23 1.97
C LEU A 193 -14.90 21.75 3.22
N ALA A 194 -15.57 22.58 4.03
CA ALA A 194 -15.01 23.07 5.29
C ALA A 194 -14.63 21.92 6.25
N TYR A 195 -15.44 20.85 6.29
CA TYR A 195 -15.15 19.67 7.10
C TYR A 195 -13.85 18.97 6.67
N LEU A 196 -13.63 18.79 5.36
CA LEU A 196 -12.37 18.24 4.85
C LEU A 196 -11.19 19.17 5.10
N GLU A 197 -11.34 20.46 4.78
CA GLU A 197 -10.30 21.49 4.95
C GLU A 197 -9.83 21.55 6.41
N HIS A 198 -10.74 21.45 7.37
CA HIS A 198 -10.42 21.53 8.79
C HIS A 198 -9.89 20.21 9.38
N ASN A 199 -10.55 19.08 9.09
CA ASN A 199 -10.29 17.82 9.82
C ASN A 199 -9.36 16.87 9.07
N PHE A 200 -9.29 16.97 7.74
CA PHE A 200 -8.54 16.05 6.88
C PHE A 200 -7.80 16.79 5.76
N PRO A 201 -7.06 17.89 6.05
CA PRO A 201 -6.37 18.66 5.00
C PRO A 201 -5.31 17.81 4.27
N TRP A 202 -4.83 16.75 4.92
CA TRP A 202 -3.83 15.80 4.44
C TRP A 202 -4.39 14.69 3.54
N LEU A 203 -5.71 14.57 3.33
CA LEU A 203 -6.32 13.41 2.64
C LEU A 203 -5.78 13.15 1.23
N GLY A 204 -5.31 14.19 0.53
CA GLY A 204 -4.66 14.09 -0.78
C GLY A 204 -3.14 14.12 -0.75
N SER A 205 -2.53 14.23 0.43
CA SER A 205 -1.09 14.08 0.59
C SER A 205 -0.75 12.60 0.43
N GLY A 206 -0.20 12.28 -0.72
CA GLY A 206 0.33 10.96 -1.02
C GLY A 206 1.78 10.80 -0.54
N ASP A 207 2.40 9.75 -1.01
CA ASP A 207 3.68 9.24 -0.53
C ASP A 207 4.87 10.11 -1.00
N SER A 208 4.74 10.85 -2.10
CA SER A 208 5.90 11.35 -2.86
C SER A 208 6.18 12.84 -2.70
N PHE A 209 5.99 13.42 -1.51
CA PHE A 209 6.02 14.88 -1.35
C PHE A 209 5.11 15.55 -2.38
N PHE A 210 3.93 14.97 -2.58
CA PHE A 210 2.93 15.58 -3.44
C PHE A 210 2.35 16.80 -2.73
N PRO A 211 2.05 17.87 -3.49
CA PRO A 211 1.34 18.99 -2.92
C PRO A 211 0.01 18.51 -2.32
N PRO A 212 -0.43 19.12 -1.20
CA PRO A 212 -1.77 18.90 -0.69
C PRO A 212 -2.82 19.10 -1.76
N MET A 213 -3.98 18.48 -1.55
CA MET A 213 -5.10 18.61 -2.45
C MET A 213 -5.52 20.08 -2.57
N THR A 214 -5.57 20.60 -3.79
CA THR A 214 -6.15 21.93 -4.05
C THR A 214 -7.65 21.91 -3.73
N ARG A 215 -8.22 23.08 -3.46
CA ARG A 215 -9.67 23.22 -3.22
C ARG A 215 -10.53 22.66 -4.37
N VAL A 216 -10.07 22.81 -5.60
CA VAL A 216 -10.73 22.24 -6.80
C VAL A 216 -10.74 20.71 -6.76
N GLN A 217 -9.60 20.10 -6.42
CA GLN A 217 -9.47 18.66 -6.27
C GLN A 217 -10.30 18.13 -5.09
N MET A 218 -10.35 18.85 -3.95
CA MET A 218 -11.23 18.51 -2.83
C MET A 218 -12.70 18.54 -3.26
N GLY A 219 -13.08 19.55 -4.05
CA GLY A 219 -14.41 19.62 -4.64
C GLY A 219 -14.74 18.44 -5.55
N ALA A 220 -13.77 17.98 -6.35
CA ALA A 220 -13.93 16.79 -7.18
C ALA A 220 -14.08 15.53 -6.32
N TYR A 221 -13.30 15.39 -5.26
CA TYR A 221 -13.42 14.29 -4.29
C TYR A 221 -14.81 14.25 -3.65
N ILE A 222 -15.31 15.38 -3.14
CA ILE A 222 -16.68 15.49 -2.57
C ILE A 222 -17.75 15.07 -3.58
N ARG A 223 -17.63 15.48 -4.84
CA ARG A 223 -18.59 15.13 -5.90
C ARG A 223 -18.51 13.65 -6.30
N SER A 224 -17.32 13.07 -6.24
CA SER A 224 -17.13 11.63 -6.49
C SER A 224 -17.67 10.74 -5.38
N PHE A 225 -17.99 11.32 -4.21
CA PHE A 225 -18.49 10.58 -3.07
C PHE A 225 -19.91 10.07 -3.31
N ILE A 226 -20.02 8.79 -3.65
CA ILE A 226 -21.29 8.08 -3.78
C ILE A 226 -21.62 7.46 -2.42
N LEU A 227 -22.80 7.77 -1.89
CA LEU A 227 -23.32 7.02 -0.75
C LEU A 227 -23.68 5.61 -1.24
N PRO A 228 -23.11 4.54 -0.67
CA PRO A 228 -23.57 3.22 -1.02
C PRO A 228 -25.05 3.11 -0.66
N ALA A 229 -25.89 2.76 -1.63
CA ALA A 229 -27.22 2.24 -1.35
C ALA A 229 -27.04 0.88 -0.67
N ARG A 230 -27.04 0.86 0.67
CA ARG A 230 -27.13 -0.39 1.40
C ARG A 230 -28.59 -0.82 1.45
N ASN A 231 -28.93 -1.84 0.68
CA ASN A 231 -29.86 -2.82 1.22
C ASN A 231 -29.10 -3.53 2.32
N ALA A 232 -29.50 -3.33 3.58
CA ALA A 232 -28.95 -4.12 4.67
C ALA A 232 -29.31 -5.58 4.37
N SER A 233 -28.31 -6.42 4.11
CA SER A 233 -28.56 -7.85 4.04
C SER A 233 -28.94 -8.35 5.44
N ALA A 234 -29.72 -9.43 5.50
CA ALA A 234 -30.26 -9.91 6.76
C ALA A 234 -29.10 -10.21 7.74
N PRO A 235 -29.22 -9.86 9.03
CA PRO A 235 -28.16 -10.10 10.00
C PRO A 235 -27.87 -11.60 10.07
N VAL A 236 -26.63 -12.00 9.77
CA VAL A 236 -26.22 -13.40 9.85
C VAL A 236 -25.84 -13.72 11.30
N ARG A 237 -26.44 -14.78 11.85
CA ARG A 237 -26.15 -15.24 13.21
C ARG A 237 -24.90 -16.12 13.20
N LEU A 238 -23.83 -15.64 13.84
CA LEU A 238 -22.58 -16.38 14.01
C LEU A 238 -22.40 -16.78 15.47
N VAL A 239 -22.30 -18.08 15.75
CA VAL A 239 -22.09 -18.62 17.09
C VAL A 239 -20.59 -18.81 17.35
N LEU A 240 -20.05 -18.03 18.27
CA LEU A 240 -18.63 -18.03 18.63
C LEU A 240 -18.42 -18.36 20.12
N ASN A 241 -17.43 -19.19 20.42
CA ASN A 241 -16.98 -19.44 21.78
C ASN A 241 -16.16 -18.26 22.34
N ALA A 242 -15.79 -18.31 23.62
CA ALA A 242 -15.07 -17.21 24.28
C ALA A 242 -13.72 -16.88 23.62
N LYS A 243 -12.97 -17.88 23.14
CA LYS A 243 -11.68 -17.69 22.46
C LYS A 243 -11.87 -17.05 21.08
N GLU A 244 -12.87 -17.52 20.33
CA GLU A 244 -13.21 -17.01 19.00
C GLU A 244 -13.74 -15.56 19.06
N LYS A 245 -14.54 -15.20 20.08
CA LYS A 245 -14.98 -13.82 20.32
C LYS A 245 -13.80 -12.88 20.59
N ARG A 246 -12.81 -13.32 21.38
CA ARG A 246 -11.59 -12.54 21.63
C ARG A 246 -10.79 -12.35 20.34
N PHE A 247 -10.65 -13.41 19.54
CA PHE A 247 -9.99 -13.34 18.24
C PHE A 247 -10.70 -12.36 17.30
N LEU A 248 -12.04 -12.43 17.18
CA LEU A 248 -12.82 -11.49 16.38
C LEU A 248 -12.57 -10.03 16.79
N LYS A 249 -12.57 -9.73 18.10
CA LYS A 249 -12.27 -8.38 18.58
C LYS A 249 -10.87 -7.93 18.13
N ARG A 250 -9.86 -8.78 18.28
CA ARG A 250 -8.48 -8.48 17.85
C ARG A 250 -8.37 -8.30 16.34
N TYR A 251 -9.05 -9.15 15.56
CA TYR A 251 -9.16 -9.01 14.11
C TYR A 251 -9.69 -7.62 13.72
N GLN A 252 -10.78 -7.18 14.35
CA GLN A 252 -11.37 -5.86 14.11
C GLN A 252 -10.47 -4.70 14.57
N GLU A 253 -9.64 -4.90 15.59
CA GLU A 253 -8.60 -3.93 15.98
C GLU A 253 -7.47 -3.87 14.95
N ILE A 254 -7.02 -5.00 14.41
CA ILE A 254 -6.02 -5.05 13.33
C ILE A 254 -6.55 -4.36 12.05
N LEU A 255 -7.81 -4.58 11.69
CA LEU A 255 -8.46 -3.88 10.58
C LEU A 255 -8.46 -2.35 10.79
N TYR A 256 -8.69 -1.89 12.03
CA TYR A 256 -8.59 -0.47 12.35
C TYR A 256 -7.16 0.06 12.21
N ILE A 257 -6.16 -0.66 12.74
CA ILE A 257 -4.75 -0.30 12.65
C ILE A 257 -4.26 -0.24 11.19
N LYS A 258 -4.73 -1.18 10.35
CA LYS A 258 -4.43 -1.24 8.91
C LYS A 258 -4.72 0.08 8.20
N ASP A 259 -5.83 0.73 8.54
CA ASP A 259 -6.22 1.99 7.92
C ASP A 259 -5.63 3.19 8.68
N LEU A 260 -5.58 3.13 10.02
CA LEU A 260 -5.06 4.21 10.87
C LEU A 260 -3.60 4.54 10.54
N ARG A 261 -2.81 3.53 10.20
CA ARG A 261 -1.42 3.75 9.83
C ARG A 261 -1.29 4.56 8.53
N ASP A 262 -2.22 4.42 7.58
CA ASP A 262 -2.17 5.23 6.37
C ASP A 262 -2.52 6.68 6.69
N ASP A 263 -3.46 6.91 7.62
CA ASP A 263 -3.82 8.24 8.11
C ASP A 263 -2.59 8.96 8.73
N TYR A 264 -1.90 8.34 9.71
CA TYR A 264 -0.72 8.96 10.35
C TYR A 264 0.37 9.29 9.34
N ARG A 265 0.62 8.38 8.39
CA ARG A 265 1.65 8.57 7.38
C ARG A 265 1.33 9.74 6.44
N ARG A 266 0.12 9.79 5.87
CA ARG A 266 -0.31 10.89 4.99
C ARG A 266 -0.28 12.22 5.73
N GLU A 267 -0.72 12.22 6.98
CA GLU A 267 -0.72 13.40 7.82
C GLU A 267 0.69 13.89 8.14
N ALA A 268 1.61 13.00 8.49
CA ALA A 268 3.01 13.35 8.74
C ALA A 268 3.64 14.01 7.51
N PHE A 269 3.46 13.42 6.31
CA PHE A 269 4.01 13.98 5.07
C PHE A 269 3.34 15.27 4.63
N TYR A 270 2.05 15.46 4.93
CA TYR A 270 1.39 16.74 4.73
C TYR A 270 2.09 17.86 5.51
N TYR A 271 2.38 17.63 6.80
CA TYR A 271 3.04 18.64 7.63
C TYR A 271 4.54 18.77 7.38
N PHE A 272 5.19 17.73 6.87
CA PHE A 272 6.57 17.80 6.42
C PHE A 272 6.74 18.54 5.07
N TYR A 273 5.69 18.55 4.23
CA TYR A 273 5.75 19.11 2.88
C TYR A 273 6.34 20.54 2.78
N PRO A 274 6.06 21.49 3.69
CA PRO A 274 6.71 22.80 3.67
C PRO A 274 8.24 22.75 3.76
N VAL A 275 8.82 21.79 4.48
CA VAL A 275 10.29 21.59 4.53
C VAL A 275 10.81 21.18 3.15
N ALA A 276 10.11 20.24 2.51
CA ALA A 276 10.43 19.80 1.15
C ALA A 276 10.29 20.94 0.13
N GLN A 277 9.29 21.80 0.27
CA GLN A 277 9.12 22.99 -0.57
C GLN A 277 10.25 23.99 -0.39
N GLU A 278 10.65 24.27 0.84
CA GLU A 278 11.72 25.25 1.12
C GLU A 278 13.08 24.76 0.60
N LEU A 279 13.39 23.47 0.78
CA LEU A 279 14.56 22.84 0.15
C LEU A 279 14.49 22.93 -1.37
N GLY A 280 13.33 22.63 -1.95
CA GLY A 280 13.10 22.76 -3.39
C GLY A 280 13.36 24.18 -3.91
N ARG A 281 12.87 25.19 -3.18
CA ARG A 281 13.06 26.61 -3.50
C ARG A 281 14.53 27.01 -3.46
N ARG A 282 15.28 26.64 -2.41
CA ARG A 282 16.69 27.03 -2.22
C ARG A 282 17.61 26.34 -3.21
N PHE A 283 17.44 25.04 -3.40
CA PHE A 283 18.36 24.21 -4.17
C PHE A 283 17.87 23.93 -5.60
N LYS A 284 16.80 24.59 -6.04
CA LYS A 284 16.18 24.46 -7.37
C LYS A 284 15.86 22.99 -7.69
N LEU A 285 15.13 22.35 -6.78
CA LEU A 285 14.66 20.97 -6.88
C LEU A 285 13.12 20.94 -6.84
N LYS A 286 12.52 19.89 -7.39
CA LYS A 286 11.13 19.58 -7.09
C LYS A 286 11.05 18.93 -5.70
N PRO A 287 9.98 19.14 -4.91
CA PRO A 287 9.81 18.42 -3.65
C PRO A 287 9.92 16.90 -3.79
N GLN A 288 9.46 16.35 -4.93
CA GLN A 288 9.60 14.94 -5.27
C GLN A 288 11.06 14.47 -5.37
N ASP A 289 11.98 15.36 -5.79
CA ASP A 289 13.39 15.02 -6.00
C ASP A 289 14.10 14.68 -4.69
N ILE A 290 13.66 15.29 -3.58
CA ILE A 290 14.12 14.97 -2.22
C ILE A 290 13.84 13.51 -1.89
N GLY A 291 12.81 12.94 -2.52
CA GLY A 291 12.48 11.54 -2.38
C GLY A 291 13.45 10.57 -3.04
N TYR A 292 14.45 11.04 -3.77
CA TYR A 292 15.49 10.14 -4.29
C TYR A 292 16.76 10.15 -3.43
N LEU A 293 16.76 10.88 -2.31
CA LEU A 293 17.94 11.11 -1.49
C LEU A 293 17.82 10.42 -0.13
N GLU A 294 18.94 9.96 0.41
CA GLU A 294 19.08 9.61 1.82
C GLU A 294 19.11 10.87 2.68
N PRO A 295 18.65 10.81 3.95
CA PRO A 295 18.75 11.95 4.87
C PRO A 295 20.18 12.49 4.99
N SER A 296 21.19 11.62 4.93
CA SER A 296 22.62 11.94 4.97
C SER A 296 23.14 12.66 3.72
N GLU A 297 22.47 12.49 2.58
CA GLU A 297 22.86 13.08 1.29
C GLU A 297 22.30 14.49 1.10
N ILE A 298 21.20 14.83 1.77
CA ILE A 298 20.54 16.13 1.65
C ILE A 298 21.48 17.30 2.07
N PRO A 299 22.28 17.20 3.15
CA PRO A 299 23.28 18.22 3.47
C PRO A 299 24.31 18.49 2.37
N LEU A 300 24.58 17.52 1.49
CA LEU A 300 25.50 17.70 0.37
C LEU A 300 25.00 18.75 -0.64
N LEU A 301 23.71 19.12 -0.61
CA LEU A 301 23.19 20.20 -1.46
C LEU A 301 23.90 21.55 -1.23
N ALA A 302 24.43 21.79 -0.04
CA ALA A 302 25.16 23.00 0.29
C ALA A 302 26.61 23.02 -0.23
N HIS A 303 27.20 21.85 -0.51
CA HIS A 303 28.64 21.72 -0.78
C HIS A 303 28.96 21.06 -2.14
N ASP A 304 28.15 20.10 -2.56
CA ASP A 304 28.30 19.33 -3.80
C ASP A 304 26.94 19.01 -4.44
N ARG A 305 26.23 20.07 -4.84
CA ARG A 305 24.92 19.96 -5.48
C ARG A 305 24.97 19.11 -6.75
N LYS A 306 26.08 19.10 -7.48
CA LYS A 306 26.21 18.34 -8.74
C LYS A 306 26.09 16.84 -8.46
N LYS A 307 26.82 16.33 -7.47
CA LYS A 307 26.73 14.92 -7.04
C LYS A 307 25.31 14.54 -6.66
N VAL A 308 24.61 15.41 -5.91
CA VAL A 308 23.22 15.15 -5.50
C VAL A 308 22.27 15.07 -6.70
N LEU A 309 22.44 15.95 -7.69
CA LEU A 309 21.64 15.89 -8.93
C LEU A 309 21.91 14.63 -9.76
N ASP A 310 23.16 14.16 -9.79
CA ASP A 310 23.53 12.93 -10.50
C ASP A 310 22.88 11.71 -9.82
N LEU A 311 22.88 11.66 -8.48
CA LEU A 311 22.17 10.64 -7.70
C LEU A 311 20.65 10.63 -7.98
N ILE A 312 20.01 11.80 -7.96
CA ILE A 312 18.58 11.93 -8.30
C ILE A 312 18.32 11.40 -9.70
N ARG A 313 19.13 11.82 -10.69
CA ARG A 313 18.96 11.41 -12.08
C ARG A 313 19.08 9.89 -12.23
N GLU A 314 20.08 9.29 -11.59
CA GLU A 314 20.31 7.85 -11.66
C GLU A 314 19.16 7.07 -11.00
N ARG A 315 18.77 7.45 -9.78
CA ARG A 315 17.70 6.78 -9.01
C ARG A 315 16.31 7.03 -9.60
N SER A 316 16.10 8.14 -10.32
CA SER A 316 14.85 8.42 -11.05
C SER A 316 14.55 7.44 -12.17
N GLN A 317 15.56 6.74 -12.67
CA GLN A 317 15.41 5.69 -13.68
C GLN A 317 15.12 4.32 -13.05
N GLY A 318 15.12 4.23 -11.72
CA GLY A 318 15.00 3.00 -10.94
C GLY A 318 16.30 2.70 -10.19
N TYR A 319 16.16 1.98 -9.07
CA TYR A 319 17.29 1.46 -8.30
C TYR A 319 16.94 0.13 -7.63
N VAL A 320 17.96 -0.59 -7.19
CA VAL A 320 17.88 -1.86 -6.46
C VAL A 320 18.81 -1.76 -5.28
N ILE A 321 18.35 -2.11 -4.09
CA ILE A 321 19.24 -2.22 -2.92
C ILE A 321 19.30 -3.68 -2.53
N GLU A 322 20.51 -4.23 -2.54
CA GLU A 322 20.78 -5.61 -2.15
C GLU A 322 21.36 -5.63 -0.75
N TYR A 323 20.67 -6.34 0.15
CA TYR A 323 21.10 -6.59 1.52
C TYR A 323 21.54 -8.03 1.67
N THR A 324 22.77 -8.17 2.13
CA THR A 324 23.34 -9.45 2.58
C THR A 324 23.85 -9.27 4.00
N GLU A 325 24.10 -10.37 4.70
CA GLU A 325 24.56 -10.37 6.10
C GLU A 325 25.72 -9.38 6.34
N ASP A 326 26.67 -9.31 5.40
CA ASP A 326 27.89 -8.52 5.53
C ASP A 326 27.96 -7.25 4.67
N LYS A 327 26.98 -7.03 3.77
CA LYS A 327 27.08 -5.94 2.79
C LYS A 327 25.74 -5.44 2.30
N GLU A 328 25.65 -4.13 2.21
CA GLU A 328 24.63 -3.36 1.51
C GLU A 328 25.21 -2.86 0.17
N THR A 329 24.47 -3.05 -0.92
CA THR A 329 24.87 -2.56 -2.25
C THR A 329 23.69 -1.92 -2.97
N LEU A 330 23.84 -0.64 -3.31
CA LEU A 330 22.90 0.10 -4.16
C LEU A 330 23.30 -0.03 -5.63
N TRP A 331 22.35 -0.39 -6.48
CA TRP A 331 22.46 -0.38 -7.93
C TRP A 331 21.43 0.60 -8.49
N ALA A 332 21.83 1.54 -9.35
CA ALA A 332 20.89 2.46 -9.97
C ALA A 332 21.15 2.58 -11.49
N GLY A 333 20.20 3.19 -12.21
CA GLY A 333 20.32 3.42 -13.65
C GLY A 333 20.54 2.12 -14.46
N GLN A 334 21.63 2.02 -15.22
CA GLN A 334 21.87 0.86 -16.09
C GLN A 334 22.17 -0.43 -15.32
N GLY A 335 22.72 -0.35 -14.09
CA GLY A 335 23.00 -1.52 -13.24
C GLY A 335 21.73 -2.30 -12.84
N VAL A 336 20.58 -1.65 -12.95
CA VAL A 336 19.26 -2.18 -12.66
C VAL A 336 18.79 -3.22 -13.69
N LYS A 337 19.32 -3.19 -14.93
CA LYS A 337 18.93 -4.12 -16.01
C LYS A 337 19.24 -5.59 -15.73
N LYS A 338 20.21 -5.88 -14.85
CA LYS A 338 20.52 -7.25 -14.41
C LYS A 338 19.40 -7.82 -13.52
N TYR A 339 18.67 -6.94 -12.86
CA TYR A 339 17.75 -7.24 -11.79
C TYR A 339 16.30 -7.20 -12.31
N PHE A 340 15.95 -6.20 -13.12
CA PHE A 340 14.68 -6.16 -13.83
C PHE A 340 14.82 -6.96 -15.13
N PHE A 341 13.97 -7.98 -15.27
CA PHE A 341 13.76 -8.79 -16.47
C PHE A 341 14.76 -9.94 -16.73
N LYS A 342 14.55 -11.03 -15.99
CA LYS A 342 14.58 -12.40 -16.55
C LYS A 342 13.40 -13.26 -16.04
N ASN A 343 12.27 -12.63 -15.70
CA ASN A 343 11.01 -13.38 -15.69
C ASN A 343 10.65 -13.64 -17.15
N GLU A 344 11.09 -14.79 -17.66
CA GLU A 344 10.34 -15.46 -18.71
C GLU A 344 8.94 -15.70 -18.16
N SER A 345 8.04 -14.72 -18.33
CA SER A 345 6.62 -14.97 -18.30
C SER A 345 6.41 -16.21 -19.16
N LYS A 346 5.79 -17.27 -18.62
CA LYS A 346 5.25 -18.35 -19.44
C LYS A 346 4.37 -17.66 -20.49
N LYS A 347 4.88 -17.49 -21.71
CA LYS A 347 4.32 -16.62 -22.77
C LYS A 347 2.90 -17.02 -23.22
N ASN A 348 2.33 -18.07 -22.62
CA ASN A 348 1.09 -18.72 -23.00
C ASN A 348 0.05 -18.84 -21.88
N GLU A 349 0.23 -18.21 -20.71
CA GLU A 349 -0.83 -18.19 -19.69
C GLU A 349 -1.99 -17.30 -20.16
N THR A 350 -3.03 -17.94 -20.68
CA THR A 350 -4.29 -17.28 -21.11
C THR A 350 -5.28 -17.15 -19.97
N GLN A 351 -4.96 -17.69 -18.79
CA GLN A 351 -5.82 -17.69 -17.63
C GLN A 351 -4.99 -17.44 -16.36
N LEU A 352 -5.48 -16.56 -15.50
CA LEU A 352 -4.97 -16.30 -14.17
C LEU A 352 -6.01 -16.66 -13.11
N GLN A 353 -5.53 -17.14 -11.97
CA GLN A 353 -6.33 -17.39 -10.77
C GLN A 353 -5.98 -16.35 -9.71
N GLY A 354 -6.99 -15.82 -9.05
CA GLY A 354 -6.87 -14.99 -7.86
C GLY A 354 -7.93 -15.33 -6.81
N THR A 355 -8.07 -14.46 -5.83
CA THR A 355 -9.09 -14.49 -4.79
C THR A 355 -10.33 -13.72 -5.25
N VAL A 356 -11.51 -14.26 -4.92
CA VAL A 356 -12.80 -13.60 -5.16
C VAL A 356 -12.89 -12.31 -4.35
N GLY A 357 -12.90 -11.16 -5.03
CA GLY A 357 -13.11 -9.85 -4.40
C GLY A 357 -14.58 -9.46 -4.37
N CYS A 358 -15.27 -9.63 -5.50
CA CYS A 358 -16.71 -9.45 -5.65
C CYS A 358 -17.22 -10.40 -6.75
N VAL A 359 -18.33 -11.09 -6.45
CA VAL A 359 -18.97 -12.04 -7.36
C VAL A 359 -19.56 -11.35 -8.59
N GLY A 360 -19.75 -12.12 -9.66
CA GLY A 360 -20.26 -11.65 -10.95
C GLY A 360 -19.27 -11.89 -12.08
N ALA A 361 -19.70 -11.69 -13.33
CA ALA A 361 -18.85 -11.84 -14.50
C ALA A 361 -18.96 -10.65 -15.45
N ALA A 362 -17.85 -10.24 -16.04
CA ALA A 362 -17.81 -9.18 -17.04
C ALA A 362 -16.68 -9.39 -18.05
N ARG A 363 -16.88 -8.87 -19.27
CA ARG A 363 -15.90 -8.88 -20.36
C ARG A 363 -15.55 -7.45 -20.74
N GLY A 364 -14.30 -7.20 -21.07
CA GLY A 364 -13.86 -5.88 -21.48
C GLY A 364 -12.41 -5.84 -21.92
N ARG A 365 -11.99 -4.68 -22.43
CA ARG A 365 -10.58 -4.44 -22.76
C ARG A 365 -9.80 -4.11 -21.49
N VAL A 366 -8.64 -4.74 -21.32
CA VAL A 366 -7.69 -4.43 -20.27
C VAL A 366 -7.20 -3.00 -20.45
N GLN A 367 -7.28 -2.24 -19.37
CA GLN A 367 -6.58 -0.97 -19.23
C GLN A 367 -5.84 -0.99 -17.89
N ILE A 368 -4.50 -1.06 -17.99
CA ILE A 368 -3.58 -1.11 -16.87
C ILE A 368 -3.42 0.29 -16.29
N VAL A 369 -3.64 0.43 -14.98
CA VAL A 369 -3.47 1.66 -14.23
C VAL A 369 -2.32 1.45 -13.26
N ARG A 370 -1.18 2.11 -13.50
CA ARG A 370 0.01 2.07 -12.63
C ARG A 370 0.14 3.33 -11.80
N THR A 371 -0.34 4.45 -12.33
CA THR A 371 -0.17 5.75 -11.70
C THR A 371 -1.48 6.53 -11.69
N SER A 372 -1.51 7.53 -10.82
CA SER A 372 -2.54 8.57 -10.79
C SER A 372 -2.71 9.34 -12.10
N ALA A 373 -1.76 9.26 -13.04
CA ALA A 373 -1.89 9.86 -14.37
C ALA A 373 -2.71 8.96 -15.33
N ASP A 374 -2.53 7.64 -15.26
CA ASP A 374 -3.16 6.66 -16.15
C ASP A 374 -4.69 6.67 -16.03
N ARG A 375 -5.22 7.04 -14.85
CA ARG A 375 -6.67 7.11 -14.58
C ARG A 375 -7.39 8.16 -15.43
N LYS A 376 -6.72 9.26 -15.82
CA LYS A 376 -7.38 10.38 -16.52
C LYS A 376 -7.98 9.94 -17.85
N ASN A 377 -7.33 8.98 -18.51
CA ASN A 377 -7.72 8.45 -19.81
C ASN A 377 -8.43 7.10 -19.72
N PHE A 378 -8.90 6.71 -18.52
CA PHE A 378 -9.64 5.46 -18.35
C PHE A 378 -10.96 5.48 -19.12
N LYS A 379 -11.14 4.48 -20.01
CA LYS A 379 -12.34 4.37 -20.87
C LYS A 379 -13.43 3.57 -20.15
N LYS A 380 -14.68 4.03 -20.29
CA LYS A 380 -15.84 3.35 -19.72
C LYS A 380 -16.01 1.96 -20.36
N GLY A 381 -16.30 0.96 -19.54
CA GLY A 381 -16.48 -0.44 -19.98
C GLY A 381 -15.19 -1.24 -20.11
N ASN A 382 -14.02 -0.65 -19.79
CA ASN A 382 -12.76 -1.40 -19.73
C ASN A 382 -12.62 -2.16 -18.40
N VAL A 383 -11.80 -3.20 -18.40
CA VAL A 383 -11.35 -3.89 -17.19
C VAL A 383 -10.16 -3.14 -16.63
N LEU A 384 -10.26 -2.68 -15.38
CA LEU A 384 -9.16 -2.00 -14.70
C LEU A 384 -8.22 -3.08 -14.14
N VAL A 385 -6.97 -3.09 -14.62
CA VAL A 385 -5.91 -3.97 -14.14
C VAL A 385 -4.86 -3.13 -13.42
N ALA A 386 -4.46 -3.49 -12.20
CA ALA A 386 -3.45 -2.74 -11.45
C ALA A 386 -2.64 -3.66 -10.52
N VAL A 387 -1.48 -3.23 -10.03
CA VAL A 387 -0.74 -4.01 -9.01
C VAL A 387 -1.56 -4.04 -7.72
N THR A 388 -1.96 -2.86 -7.28
CA THR A 388 -2.89 -2.62 -6.17
C THR A 388 -3.79 -1.44 -6.53
N THR A 389 -4.73 -1.08 -5.66
CA THR A 389 -5.57 0.10 -5.88
C THR A 389 -5.51 1.07 -4.71
N ASN A 390 -5.72 2.35 -5.00
CA ASN A 390 -5.80 3.42 -4.03
C ASN A 390 -7.13 4.19 -4.18
N PRO A 391 -7.55 4.99 -3.18
CA PRO A 391 -8.77 5.81 -3.27
C PRO A 391 -8.78 6.77 -4.47
N GLU A 392 -7.60 7.08 -4.96
CA GLU A 392 -7.34 7.92 -6.12
C GLU A 392 -7.80 7.27 -7.45
N TYR A 393 -7.96 5.94 -7.50
CA TYR A 393 -8.48 5.20 -8.66
C TYR A 393 -10.00 5.10 -8.69
N VAL A 394 -10.73 5.59 -7.67
CA VAL A 394 -12.20 5.47 -7.58
C VAL A 394 -12.90 5.99 -8.83
N THR A 395 -12.42 7.10 -9.41
CA THR A 395 -13.00 7.66 -10.65
C THR A 395 -12.81 6.74 -11.87
N ALA A 396 -11.72 5.98 -11.95
CA ALA A 396 -11.50 4.97 -12.97
C ALA A 396 -12.31 3.69 -12.67
N MET A 397 -12.37 3.27 -11.41
CA MET A 397 -13.18 2.13 -10.97
C MET A 397 -14.66 2.31 -11.31
N GLN A 398 -15.21 3.51 -11.12
CA GLN A 398 -16.59 3.84 -11.50
C GLN A 398 -16.89 3.66 -12.99
N LYS A 399 -15.85 3.75 -13.84
CA LYS A 399 -15.97 3.55 -15.29
C LYS A 399 -15.73 2.10 -15.70
N ALA A 400 -15.10 1.30 -14.85
CA ALA A 400 -14.69 -0.05 -15.17
C ALA A 400 -15.89 -1.01 -15.19
N CYS A 401 -15.81 -2.06 -16.00
CA CYS A 401 -16.77 -3.16 -15.98
C CYS A 401 -16.34 -4.30 -15.04
N ALA A 402 -15.04 -4.39 -14.73
CA ALA A 402 -14.47 -5.32 -13.78
C ALA A 402 -13.14 -4.79 -13.24
N LEU A 403 -12.71 -5.34 -12.10
CA LEU A 403 -11.48 -4.96 -11.42
C LEU A 403 -10.57 -6.18 -11.21
N VAL A 404 -9.30 -6.06 -11.62
CA VAL A 404 -8.28 -7.10 -11.45
C VAL A 404 -7.05 -6.51 -10.78
N THR A 405 -6.56 -7.14 -9.70
CA THR A 405 -5.31 -6.70 -9.06
C THR A 405 -4.31 -7.83 -8.86
N ASP A 406 -3.01 -7.54 -9.03
CA ASP A 406 -1.93 -8.49 -8.74
C ASP A 406 -1.89 -8.84 -7.25
N GLU A 407 -2.18 -7.87 -6.40
CA GLU A 407 -2.11 -7.99 -4.95
C GLU A 407 -3.45 -7.73 -4.29
N GLY A 408 -3.57 -8.17 -3.03
CA GLY A 408 -4.72 -7.95 -2.18
C GLY A 408 -5.56 -9.21 -1.96
N GLY A 409 -6.34 -9.19 -0.88
CA GLY A 409 -7.31 -10.24 -0.54
C GLY A 409 -8.72 -9.68 -0.41
N LEU A 410 -9.64 -10.48 0.14
CA LEU A 410 -11.08 -10.18 0.24
C LEU A 410 -11.39 -8.82 0.92
N THR A 411 -10.53 -8.36 1.82
CA THR A 411 -10.70 -7.11 2.59
C THR A 411 -9.86 -5.95 2.05
N CYS A 412 -9.21 -6.10 0.88
CA CYS A 412 -8.45 -5.01 0.30
C CYS A 412 -9.36 -3.92 -0.28
N HIS A 413 -8.78 -2.74 -0.55
CA HIS A 413 -9.51 -1.60 -1.09
C HIS A 413 -10.26 -1.95 -2.40
N ALA A 414 -9.60 -2.66 -3.31
CA ALA A 414 -10.18 -3.12 -4.57
C ALA A 414 -11.46 -3.95 -4.33
N ALA A 415 -11.37 -4.96 -3.46
CA ALA A 415 -12.48 -5.85 -3.15
C ALA A 415 -13.63 -5.12 -2.44
N ILE A 416 -13.34 -4.21 -1.52
CA ILE A 416 -14.37 -3.40 -0.83
C ILE A 416 -15.12 -2.52 -1.83
N VAL A 417 -14.41 -1.74 -2.64
CA VAL A 417 -15.01 -0.80 -3.60
C VAL A 417 -15.78 -1.56 -4.69
N ALA A 418 -15.24 -2.68 -5.18
CA ALA A 418 -15.92 -3.51 -6.17
C ALA A 418 -17.29 -4.00 -5.66
N ARG A 419 -17.38 -4.44 -4.40
CA ARG A 419 -18.66 -4.84 -3.79
C ARG A 419 -19.63 -3.68 -3.65
N GLU A 420 -19.15 -2.51 -3.25
CA GLU A 420 -19.97 -1.31 -3.16
C GLU A 420 -20.53 -0.88 -4.51
N MET A 421 -19.76 -1.10 -5.58
CA MET A 421 -20.15 -0.82 -6.97
C MET A 421 -20.87 -1.99 -7.66
N LYS A 422 -21.05 -3.14 -6.98
CA LYS A 422 -21.56 -4.39 -7.56
C LYS A 422 -20.84 -4.78 -8.85
N MET A 423 -19.51 -4.61 -8.85
CA MET A 423 -18.64 -4.83 -9.99
C MET A 423 -17.84 -6.13 -9.79
N PRO A 424 -17.78 -7.04 -10.78
CA PRO A 424 -16.95 -8.24 -10.71
C PRO A 424 -15.50 -7.91 -10.38
N CYS A 425 -14.91 -8.65 -9.44
CA CYS A 425 -13.54 -8.36 -8.99
C CYS A 425 -12.76 -9.61 -8.59
N VAL A 426 -11.54 -9.72 -9.14
CA VAL A 426 -10.55 -10.74 -8.79
C VAL A 426 -9.30 -10.02 -8.29
N VAL A 427 -8.84 -10.37 -7.09
CA VAL A 427 -7.66 -9.75 -6.45
C VAL A 427 -6.59 -10.80 -6.19
N GLY A 428 -5.33 -10.40 -6.04
CA GLY A 428 -4.26 -11.34 -5.70
C GLY A 428 -3.87 -12.28 -6.85
N THR A 429 -3.98 -11.84 -8.12
CA THR A 429 -3.61 -12.65 -9.29
C THR A 429 -2.10 -12.80 -9.48
N LYS A 430 -1.29 -12.13 -8.65
CA LYS A 430 0.19 -12.12 -8.62
C LYS A 430 0.86 -11.42 -9.79
N ASN A 431 0.36 -11.60 -11.02
CA ASN A 431 1.06 -11.17 -12.25
C ASN A 431 0.13 -10.71 -13.39
N ALA A 432 -1.10 -10.27 -13.12
CA ALA A 432 -2.01 -9.77 -14.16
C ALA A 432 -1.47 -8.55 -14.92
N THR A 433 -0.76 -7.63 -14.24
CA THR A 433 -0.18 -6.44 -14.90
C THR A 433 0.97 -6.76 -15.86
N THR A 434 1.54 -7.96 -15.78
CA THR A 434 2.65 -8.40 -16.64
C THR A 434 2.20 -9.41 -17.69
N VAL A 435 1.19 -10.23 -17.38
CA VAL A 435 0.61 -11.21 -18.31
C VAL A 435 -0.33 -10.54 -19.31
N PHE A 436 -1.20 -9.63 -18.86
CA PHE A 436 -2.10 -8.90 -19.76
C PHE A 436 -1.46 -7.60 -20.27
N LYS A 437 -1.87 -7.20 -21.48
CA LYS A 437 -1.46 -5.94 -22.09
C LYS A 437 -2.66 -5.01 -22.29
N ASN A 438 -2.40 -3.71 -22.30
CA ASN A 438 -3.42 -2.72 -22.65
C ASN A 438 -4.10 -3.09 -23.99
N GLY A 439 -5.44 -3.12 -23.97
CA GLY A 439 -6.26 -3.46 -25.13
C GLY A 439 -6.59 -4.94 -25.29
N ASP A 440 -5.97 -5.84 -24.53
CA ASP A 440 -6.33 -7.26 -24.49
C ASP A 440 -7.79 -7.42 -24.08
N TYR A 441 -8.53 -8.32 -24.74
CA TYR A 441 -9.91 -8.60 -24.37
C TYR A 441 -9.93 -9.76 -23.37
N VAL A 442 -10.51 -9.53 -22.19
CA VAL A 442 -10.54 -10.52 -21.10
C VAL A 442 -11.95 -10.72 -20.58
N GLU A 443 -12.20 -11.91 -20.06
CA GLU A 443 -13.30 -12.24 -19.18
C GLU A 443 -12.80 -12.28 -17.74
N VAL A 444 -13.53 -11.61 -16.84
CA VAL A 444 -13.31 -11.65 -15.40
C VAL A 444 -14.50 -12.39 -14.79
N ASP A 445 -14.27 -13.58 -14.28
CA ASP A 445 -15.22 -14.33 -13.46
C ASP A 445 -14.87 -14.13 -11.99
N GLY A 446 -15.54 -13.15 -11.38
CA GLY A 446 -15.40 -12.83 -9.97
C GLY A 446 -16.02 -13.86 -9.04
N SER A 447 -16.82 -14.82 -9.54
CA SER A 447 -17.36 -15.92 -8.74
C SER A 447 -16.37 -17.08 -8.63
N ALA A 448 -15.65 -17.38 -9.71
CA ALA A 448 -14.61 -18.41 -9.73
C ALA A 448 -13.22 -17.89 -9.35
N GLY A 449 -13.03 -16.55 -9.29
CA GLY A 449 -11.72 -15.94 -9.07
C GLY A 449 -10.79 -16.06 -10.28
N ILE A 450 -11.34 -16.11 -11.48
CA ILE A 450 -10.60 -16.41 -12.73
C ILE A 450 -10.60 -15.19 -13.64
N VAL A 451 -9.45 -14.91 -14.28
CA VAL A 451 -9.35 -13.93 -15.37
C VAL A 451 -8.78 -14.61 -16.60
N ARG A 452 -9.52 -14.59 -17.72
CA ARG A 452 -9.14 -15.28 -18.96
C ARG A 452 -9.03 -14.32 -20.13
N LYS A 453 -7.93 -14.41 -20.88
CA LYS A 453 -7.76 -13.74 -22.17
C LYS A 453 -8.59 -14.42 -23.25
N LEU A 454 -9.46 -13.65 -23.89
CA LEU A 454 -10.29 -14.11 -24.99
C LEU A 454 -9.56 -13.86 -26.32
N LYS A 455 -9.54 -14.86 -27.22
CA LYS A 455 -9.02 -14.67 -28.58
C LYS A 455 -9.98 -13.78 -29.37
N LYS A 456 -9.45 -12.87 -30.18
CA LYS A 456 -10.24 -12.05 -31.12
C LYS A 456 -11.08 -12.97 -32.01
N GLY A 457 -12.40 -13.01 -31.80
CA GLY A 457 -13.34 -13.80 -32.61
C GLY A 457 -14.58 -14.33 -31.88
N SER A 458 -14.62 -14.34 -30.55
CA SER A 458 -15.81 -14.75 -29.79
C SER A 458 -16.71 -13.54 -29.53
N ARG A 459 -17.60 -13.25 -30.49
CA ARG A 459 -18.81 -12.44 -30.24
C ARG A 459 -19.88 -13.30 -29.61
#